data_AF-A0A5E6PD12-F1
#
_entry.id   AF-A0A5E6PD12-F1
#
_cell.length_a   1.000
_cell.length_b   1.000
_cell.length_c   1.000
_cell.angle_alpha   90.00
_cell.angle_beta   90.00
_cell.angle_gamma   90.00
#
_symmetry.space_group_name_H-M   'P 1'
#
loop_
_entity.id
_entity.type
_entity.pdbx_description
1 polymer ?
#
loop_
_entity_poly.entity_id
_entity_poly.type
_entity_poly.pdbx_seq_one_letter_code
_entity_poly.pdbx_strand_id
1 'polypeptide(L)'
;MFFRFIVLSLGLLTTSYALAAPQVLKEIPASLLGDASRQKVFVLAGDADEVSNRLLIAPEQARDEDILLDTSKALPLIKSQYSSALQGVFSVHVLKGRPGVMTVIDPQAEEAVVKQPFVEAGDYIALVTSEEDNAVYNFNLLFAFNRGSKQFELKALLEVTNNDSCDRSLVSVVELPVQTLGPITLASFDGRGALQKLQVARTGSIEGVRKKLMTVDSADLLNMALAAYRKGDDSSFKDTMSYALMGGGSHDTCPPG
;
A
#
# COMPACT_ATOMS: atom_id res chain seq x y z
N MET A 1 -23.47 71.09 -37.81
CA MET A 1 -23.89 69.68 -37.80
C MET A 1 -22.61 68.84 -37.78
N PHE A 2 -22.12 68.45 -36.60
CA PHE A 2 -20.91 67.62 -36.45
C PHE A 2 -21.24 66.44 -35.55
N PHE A 3 -21.04 65.24 -36.08
CA PHE A 3 -21.34 63.96 -35.46
C PHE A 3 -20.27 63.56 -34.43
N ARG A 4 -20.73 62.94 -33.34
CA ARG A 4 -19.98 62.30 -32.27
C ARG A 4 -19.16 61.10 -32.77
N PHE A 5 -18.01 60.84 -32.15
CA PHE A 5 -17.54 59.48 -31.89
C PHE A 5 -17.15 59.37 -30.41
N ILE A 6 -17.91 58.56 -29.67
CA ILE A 6 -17.55 58.07 -28.34
C ILE A 6 -16.82 56.75 -28.58
N VAL A 7 -15.55 56.69 -28.23
CA VAL A 7 -14.78 55.44 -28.21
C VAL A 7 -15.00 54.82 -26.83
N LEU A 8 -15.86 53.80 -26.76
CA LEU A 8 -15.91 52.88 -25.62
C LEU A 8 -14.69 51.95 -25.71
N SER A 9 -13.67 52.22 -24.94
CA SER A 9 -12.60 51.26 -24.66
C SER A 9 -13.12 50.22 -23.66
N LEU A 10 -13.56 49.07 -24.17
CA LEU A 10 -13.79 47.86 -23.37
C LEU A 10 -12.43 47.40 -22.81
N GLY A 11 -12.22 47.63 -21.52
CA GLY A 11 -11.14 46.97 -20.78
C GLY A 11 -11.44 45.48 -20.67
N LEU A 12 -10.67 44.67 -21.38
CA LEU A 12 -10.58 43.23 -21.17
C LEU A 12 -9.98 42.98 -19.78
N LEU A 13 -10.86 42.73 -18.80
CA LEU A 13 -10.48 42.12 -17.53
C LEU A 13 -10.04 40.68 -17.83
N THR A 14 -8.74 40.46 -17.97
CA THR A 14 -8.15 39.12 -17.93
C THR A 14 -8.10 38.69 -16.46
N THR A 15 -9.18 38.05 -16.00
CA THR A 15 -9.16 37.28 -14.76
C THR A 15 -8.17 36.14 -14.94
N SER A 16 -6.93 36.38 -14.49
CA SER A 16 -5.98 35.31 -14.25
C SER A 16 -6.52 34.49 -13.08
N TYR A 17 -7.26 33.42 -13.37
CA TYR A 17 -7.44 32.34 -12.43
C TYR A 17 -6.06 31.72 -12.24
N ALA A 18 -5.34 32.17 -11.21
CA ALA A 18 -4.20 31.44 -10.70
C ALA A 18 -4.75 30.10 -10.23
N LEU A 19 -4.59 29.04 -11.03
CA LEU A 19 -4.77 27.67 -10.59
C LEU A 19 -3.80 27.49 -9.41
N ALA A 20 -4.36 27.47 -8.20
CA ALA A 20 -3.57 27.22 -7.00
C ALA A 20 -2.87 25.87 -7.16
N ALA A 21 -1.59 25.81 -6.80
CA ALA A 21 -0.86 24.54 -6.81
C ALA A 21 -1.62 23.53 -5.92
N PRO A 22 -1.78 22.26 -6.37
CA PRO A 22 -2.55 21.28 -5.64
C PRO A 22 -1.95 21.07 -4.24
N GLN A 23 -2.83 20.96 -3.24
CA GLN A 23 -2.40 20.77 -1.86
C GLN A 23 -1.71 19.41 -1.69
N VAL A 24 -0.47 19.41 -1.22
CA VAL A 24 0.27 18.19 -0.90
C VAL A 24 -0.19 17.66 0.47
N LEU A 25 -0.76 16.45 0.49
CA LEU A 25 -1.19 15.78 1.73
C LEU A 25 -0.08 14.91 2.32
N LYS A 26 0.73 14.27 1.46
CA LYS A 26 1.86 13.43 1.86
C LYS A 26 2.96 13.50 0.80
N GLU A 27 4.21 13.56 1.25
CA GLU A 27 5.40 13.46 0.41
C GLU A 27 6.32 12.39 0.98
N ILE A 28 6.76 11.44 0.15
CA ILE A 28 7.60 10.32 0.56
C ILE A 28 8.80 10.20 -0.37
N PRO A 29 10.04 10.32 0.13
CA PRO A 29 11.24 10.08 -0.67
C PRO A 29 11.37 8.59 -1.01
N ALA A 30 11.79 8.27 -2.23
CA ALA A 30 11.81 6.90 -2.73
C ALA A 30 12.97 6.62 -3.70
N SER A 31 13.33 5.34 -3.80
CA SER A 31 14.33 4.81 -4.73
C SER A 31 13.73 3.74 -5.65
N LEU A 32 12.67 4.10 -6.38
CA LEU A 32 11.77 3.15 -7.03
C LEU A 32 12.36 2.45 -8.26
N LEU A 33 13.27 3.11 -8.98
CA LEU A 33 13.81 2.58 -10.24
C LEU A 33 14.94 1.56 -10.02
N GLY A 34 15.41 1.39 -8.79
CA GLY A 34 16.51 0.48 -8.44
C GLY A 34 17.87 0.91 -9.01
N ASP A 35 18.02 2.18 -9.35
CA ASP A 35 19.27 2.81 -9.75
C ASP A 35 19.58 3.99 -8.80
N ALA A 36 20.56 4.82 -9.16
CA ALA A 36 20.96 5.97 -8.33
C ALA A 36 19.95 7.13 -8.33
N SER A 37 18.93 7.09 -9.19
CA SER A 37 17.93 8.15 -9.27
C SER A 37 17.01 8.14 -8.06
N ARG A 38 16.57 9.33 -7.66
CA ARG A 38 15.63 9.53 -6.55
C ARG A 38 14.31 10.03 -7.07
N GLN A 39 13.24 9.52 -6.47
CA GLN A 39 11.87 9.90 -6.76
C GLN A 39 11.21 10.41 -5.49
N LYS A 40 10.11 11.13 -5.67
CA LYS A 40 9.16 11.46 -4.63
C LYS A 40 7.80 10.89 -4.99
N VAL A 41 7.16 10.27 -4.02
CA VAL A 41 5.77 9.83 -4.11
C VAL A 41 4.92 10.85 -3.36
N PHE A 42 4.00 11.48 -4.08
CA PHE A 42 3.10 12.49 -3.55
C PHE A 42 1.67 11.97 -3.52
N VAL A 43 1.01 12.19 -2.38
CA VAL A 43 -0.44 12.15 -2.29
C VAL A 43 -0.91 13.60 -2.27
N LEU A 44 -1.63 14.00 -3.30
CA LEU A 44 -2.19 15.33 -3.47
C LEU A 44 -3.68 15.27 -3.18
N ALA A 45 -4.23 16.34 -2.59
CA ALA A 45 -5.67 16.51 -2.53
C ALA A 45 -6.25 16.50 -3.95
N GLY A 46 -7.39 15.86 -4.12
CA GLY A 46 -8.17 16.00 -5.34
C GLY A 46 -8.63 17.45 -5.55
N ASP A 47 -9.05 17.76 -6.78
CA ASP A 47 -9.69 19.04 -7.05
C ASP A 47 -11.00 19.19 -6.25
N ALA A 48 -11.51 20.41 -6.13
CA ALA A 48 -12.80 20.64 -5.48
C ALA A 48 -13.88 19.74 -6.11
N ASP A 49 -14.64 19.03 -5.26
CA ASP A 49 -15.66 18.04 -5.63
C ASP A 49 -15.14 16.68 -6.15
N GLU A 50 -13.82 16.45 -6.23
CA GLU A 50 -13.28 15.13 -6.53
C GLU A 50 -13.43 14.16 -5.35
N VAL A 51 -13.96 12.97 -5.64
CA VAL A 51 -14.10 11.87 -4.67
C VAL A 51 -12.86 10.97 -4.63
N SER A 52 -11.69 11.56 -4.83
CA SER A 52 -10.40 10.87 -4.92
C SER A 52 -9.24 11.81 -4.62
N ASN A 53 -8.18 11.27 -4.01
CA ASN A 53 -6.87 11.92 -3.98
C ASN A 53 -6.06 11.53 -5.21
N ARG A 54 -5.14 12.41 -5.62
CA ARG A 54 -4.25 12.19 -6.76
C ARG A 54 -2.91 11.62 -6.28
N LEU A 55 -2.43 10.56 -6.92
CA LEU A 55 -1.14 9.94 -6.70
C LEU A 55 -0.19 10.34 -7.82
N LEU A 56 0.90 11.01 -7.44
CA LEU A 56 1.94 11.49 -8.36
C LEU A 56 3.29 10.90 -7.96
N ILE A 57 4.05 10.42 -8.95
CA ILE A 57 5.44 9.99 -8.77
C ILE A 57 6.29 10.75 -9.77
N ALA A 58 7.25 11.51 -9.26
CA ALA A 58 8.16 12.29 -10.08
C ALA A 58 9.60 12.14 -9.57
N PRO A 59 10.61 12.33 -10.44
CA PRO A 59 12.00 12.49 -10.01
C PRO A 59 12.14 13.65 -9.00
N GLU A 60 13.11 13.54 -8.09
CA GLU A 60 13.34 14.59 -7.08
C GLU A 60 13.75 15.94 -7.71
N GLN A 61 14.44 15.90 -8.85
CA GLN A 61 14.79 17.06 -9.67
C GLN A 61 14.01 16.97 -10.99
N ALA A 62 12.69 17.16 -10.96
CA ALA A 62 11.84 16.97 -12.13
C ALA A 62 11.65 18.25 -12.97
N ARG A 63 11.57 18.07 -14.29
CA ARG A 63 10.70 18.85 -15.18
C ARG A 63 9.39 18.07 -15.37
N ASP A 64 8.28 18.73 -15.69
CA ASP A 64 6.96 18.06 -15.83
C ASP A 64 6.96 16.88 -16.84
N GLU A 65 7.88 16.89 -17.80
CA GLU A 65 8.04 15.83 -18.82
C GLU A 65 8.59 14.51 -18.25
N ASP A 66 9.15 14.52 -17.04
CA ASP A 66 9.79 13.34 -16.42
C ASP A 66 8.89 12.63 -15.40
N ILE A 67 7.60 12.98 -15.33
CA ILE A 67 6.63 12.35 -14.42
C ILE A 67 6.50 10.86 -14.75
N LEU A 68 6.71 10.01 -13.74
CA LEU A 68 6.68 8.55 -13.89
C LEU A 68 5.27 7.98 -13.72
N LEU A 69 4.44 8.65 -12.93
CA LEU A 69 3.05 8.28 -12.72
C LEU A 69 2.27 9.50 -12.30
N ASP A 70 1.07 9.64 -12.86
CA ASP A 70 0.09 10.61 -12.42
C ASP A 70 -1.32 10.04 -12.58
N THR A 71 -2.03 9.82 -11.46
CA THR A 71 -3.36 9.21 -11.49
C THR A 71 -4.26 9.72 -10.36
N SER A 72 -5.51 10.06 -10.70
CA SER A 72 -6.57 10.34 -9.73
C SER A 72 -7.44 9.13 -9.40
N LYS A 73 -7.23 7.97 -10.05
CA LYS A 73 -8.10 6.79 -9.88
C LYS A 73 -7.64 5.83 -8.79
N ALA A 74 -6.38 5.92 -8.36
CA ALA A 74 -5.81 4.96 -7.44
C ALA A 74 -6.28 5.11 -5.99
N LEU A 75 -6.59 6.34 -5.57
CA LEU A 75 -6.87 6.68 -4.17
C LEU A 75 -8.29 7.23 -4.00
N PRO A 76 -9.34 6.40 -4.15
CA PRO A 76 -10.70 6.84 -3.94
C PRO A 76 -10.93 7.30 -2.50
N LEU A 77 -11.75 8.33 -2.37
CA LEU A 77 -12.34 8.73 -1.10
C LEU A 77 -13.76 8.13 -1.01
N ILE A 78 -14.11 7.62 0.17
CA ILE A 78 -15.43 7.08 0.47
C ILE A 78 -16.06 7.84 1.63
N LYS A 79 -17.39 7.82 1.71
CA LYS A 79 -18.10 8.45 2.82
C LYS A 79 -17.86 7.67 4.11
N SER A 80 -17.49 8.36 5.18
CA SER A 80 -17.44 7.80 6.53
C SER A 80 -18.83 7.39 7.01
N GLN A 81 -18.90 6.34 7.83
CA GLN A 81 -20.12 5.90 8.50
C GLN A 81 -20.52 6.85 9.63
N TYR A 82 -19.54 7.54 10.23
CA TYR A 82 -19.73 8.37 11.43
C TYR A 82 -19.77 9.88 11.13
N SER A 83 -19.46 10.31 9.91
CA SER A 83 -19.42 11.73 9.55
C SER A 83 -19.80 12.00 8.09
N SER A 84 -20.02 13.28 7.77
CA SER A 84 -20.17 13.72 6.38
C SER A 84 -18.84 13.81 5.63
N ALA A 85 -17.72 13.58 6.31
CA ALA A 85 -16.39 13.66 5.69
C ALA A 85 -16.15 12.46 4.77
N LEU A 86 -15.38 12.73 3.70
CA LEU A 86 -14.81 11.69 2.87
C LEU A 86 -13.49 11.23 3.48
N GLN A 87 -13.25 9.92 3.48
CA GLN A 87 -12.04 9.28 3.99
C GLN A 87 -11.35 8.47 2.90
N GLY A 88 -10.02 8.44 2.92
CA GLY A 88 -9.24 7.62 1.99
C GLY A 88 -9.22 6.16 2.42
N VAL A 89 -9.43 5.26 1.46
CA VAL A 89 -9.41 3.81 1.72
C VAL A 89 -8.02 3.22 1.55
N PHE A 90 -7.20 3.78 0.67
CA PHE A 90 -5.84 3.30 0.46
C PHE A 90 -4.84 4.28 1.07
N SER A 91 -4.08 3.80 2.05
CA SER A 91 -2.88 4.49 2.50
C SER A 91 -1.71 4.14 1.58
N VAL A 92 -0.88 5.15 1.27
CA VAL A 92 0.27 5.00 0.37
C VAL A 92 1.55 4.92 1.18
N HIS A 93 2.34 3.88 0.93
CA HIS A 93 3.63 3.66 1.57
C HIS A 93 4.71 3.34 0.53
N VAL A 94 5.95 3.68 0.87
CA VAL A 94 7.14 3.29 0.11
C VAL A 94 7.94 2.34 0.98
N LEU A 95 8.04 1.09 0.55
CA LEU A 95 8.69 0.03 1.28
C LEU A 95 10.03 -0.32 0.63
N LYS A 96 11.02 -0.65 1.46
CA LYS A 96 12.37 -0.98 1.00
C LYS A 96 12.40 -2.35 0.35
N GLY A 97 12.86 -2.41 -0.89
CA GLY A 97 13.17 -3.67 -1.55
C GLY A 97 14.38 -4.34 -0.92
N ARG A 98 14.24 -5.62 -0.56
CA ARG A 98 15.30 -6.42 0.04
C ARG A 98 15.30 -7.82 -0.58
N PRO A 99 16.47 -8.40 -0.89
CA PRO A 99 16.53 -9.75 -1.42
C PRO A 99 15.93 -10.78 -0.44
N GLY A 100 15.04 -11.63 -0.94
CA GLY A 100 14.47 -12.77 -0.20
C GLY A 100 13.46 -12.43 0.90
N VAL A 101 13.19 -11.14 1.14
CA VAL A 101 12.16 -10.71 2.11
C VAL A 101 11.26 -9.64 1.50
N MET A 102 10.02 -9.64 1.96
CA MET A 102 8.99 -8.69 1.58
C MET A 102 8.42 -8.05 2.85
N THR A 103 8.33 -6.72 2.85
CA THR A 103 7.70 -5.96 3.94
C THR A 103 6.20 -5.83 3.63
N VAL A 104 5.38 -6.02 4.66
CA VAL A 104 3.93 -5.84 4.65
C VAL A 104 3.55 -4.93 5.81
N ILE A 105 2.39 -4.29 5.72
CA ILE A 105 1.85 -3.41 6.77
C ILE A 105 0.58 -4.03 7.31
N ASP A 106 0.51 -4.20 8.61
CA ASP A 106 -0.64 -4.79 9.27
C ASP A 106 -1.79 -3.76 9.49
N PRO A 107 -2.97 -4.19 9.96
CA PRO A 107 -4.10 -3.31 10.25
C PRO A 107 -3.81 -2.20 11.27
N GLN A 108 -2.76 -2.32 12.08
CA GLN A 108 -2.32 -1.31 13.05
C GLN A 108 -1.29 -0.34 12.47
N ALA A 109 -1.01 -0.44 11.16
CA ALA A 109 0.01 0.30 10.44
C ALA A 109 1.45 -0.03 10.88
N GLU A 110 1.67 -1.22 11.46
CA GLU A 110 3.00 -1.73 11.80
C GLU A 110 3.59 -2.54 10.64
N GLU A 111 4.91 -2.39 10.43
CA GLU A 111 5.62 -3.15 9.40
C GLU A 111 6.01 -4.53 9.92
N ALA A 112 5.72 -5.56 9.13
CA ALA A 112 6.20 -6.92 9.33
C ALA A 112 6.96 -7.41 8.09
N VAL A 113 7.88 -8.34 8.27
CA VAL A 113 8.68 -8.92 7.17
C VAL A 113 8.39 -10.40 7.00
N VAL A 114 8.19 -10.82 5.76
CA VAL A 114 7.93 -12.22 5.37
C VAL A 114 9.00 -12.76 4.42
N LYS A 115 9.28 -14.07 4.48
CA LYS A 115 10.24 -14.75 3.60
C LYS A 115 9.61 -14.94 2.21
N GLN A 116 9.79 -13.95 1.35
CA GLN A 116 9.41 -14.00 -0.05
C GLN A 116 10.32 -13.10 -0.87
N PRO A 117 10.94 -13.61 -1.95
CA PRO A 117 11.53 -12.74 -2.96
C PRO A 117 10.42 -11.92 -3.61
N PHE A 118 10.56 -10.59 -3.58
CA PHE A 118 9.57 -9.68 -4.15
C PHE A 118 10.17 -8.80 -5.24
N VAL A 119 11.25 -8.09 -4.92
CA VAL A 119 11.99 -7.25 -5.86
C VAL A 119 13.48 -7.57 -5.81
N GLU A 120 14.14 -7.46 -6.96
CA GLU A 120 15.60 -7.61 -7.07
C GLU A 120 16.34 -6.32 -6.72
N ALA A 121 15.74 -5.15 -6.99
CA ALA A 121 16.29 -3.85 -6.69
C ALA A 121 15.19 -2.78 -6.59
N GLY A 122 15.49 -1.70 -5.88
CA GLY A 122 14.61 -0.53 -5.74
C GLY A 122 13.56 -0.69 -4.64
N ASP A 123 13.02 0.45 -4.23
CA ASP A 123 11.87 0.53 -3.35
C ASP A 123 10.59 0.19 -4.14
N TYR A 124 9.52 -0.16 -3.44
CA TYR A 124 8.23 -0.46 -4.05
C TYR A 124 7.11 0.28 -3.32
N ILE A 125 5.98 0.41 -3.98
CA ILE A 125 4.82 1.13 -3.46
C ILE A 125 3.83 0.11 -2.91
N ALA A 126 3.39 0.32 -1.67
CA ALA A 126 2.28 -0.42 -1.10
C ALA A 126 1.05 0.49 -1.03
N LEU A 127 -0.05 0.06 -1.65
CA LEU A 127 -1.37 0.59 -1.37
C LEU A 127 -2.02 -0.35 -0.35
N VAL A 128 -2.26 0.17 0.85
CA VAL A 128 -2.76 -0.62 1.98
C VAL A 128 -4.16 -0.16 2.34
N THR A 129 -5.12 -1.09 2.30
CA THR A 129 -6.52 -0.77 2.62
C THR A 129 -6.67 -0.42 4.09
N SER A 130 -7.47 0.58 4.38
CA SER A 130 -7.95 0.94 5.72
C SER A 130 -9.46 1.02 5.63
N GLU A 131 -10.15 0.06 6.24
CA GLU A 131 -11.60 0.08 6.35
C GLU A 131 -11.98 0.58 7.75
N GLU A 132 -12.98 1.46 7.82
CA GLU A 132 -13.49 1.99 9.09
C GLU A 132 -13.99 0.82 9.96
N ASP A 133 -13.61 0.82 11.24
CA ASP A 133 -13.86 -0.24 12.23
C ASP A 133 -13.22 -1.62 11.96
N ASN A 134 -12.40 -1.75 10.92
CA ASN A 134 -11.67 -2.97 10.64
C ASN A 134 -10.24 -2.90 11.18
N ALA A 135 -10.02 -3.52 12.33
CA ALA A 135 -8.69 -3.69 12.92
C ALA A 135 -8.15 -5.13 12.78
N VAL A 136 -8.87 -6.00 12.09
CA VAL A 136 -8.57 -7.44 12.04
C VAL A 136 -7.81 -7.80 10.77
N TYR A 137 -8.11 -7.16 9.65
CA TYR A 137 -7.42 -7.45 8.40
C TYR A 137 -7.24 -6.21 7.53
N ASN A 138 -6.26 -6.29 6.64
CA ASN A 138 -6.15 -5.37 5.52
C ASN A 138 -5.61 -6.10 4.28
N PHE A 139 -5.64 -5.40 3.15
CA PHE A 139 -4.99 -5.82 1.92
C PHE A 139 -3.79 -4.93 1.63
N ASN A 140 -2.67 -5.56 1.30
CA ASN A 140 -1.46 -4.92 0.83
C ASN A 140 -1.31 -5.18 -0.68
N LEU A 141 -1.42 -4.14 -1.50
CA LEU A 141 -1.22 -4.21 -2.94
C LEU A 141 0.16 -3.63 -3.26
N LEU A 142 1.08 -4.50 -3.67
CA LEU A 142 2.48 -4.15 -3.81
C LEU A 142 2.85 -3.95 -5.28
N PHE A 143 3.20 -2.71 -5.64
CA PHE A 143 3.57 -2.28 -6.98
C PHE A 143 5.06 -2.02 -7.08
N ALA A 144 5.72 -2.64 -8.05
CA ALA A 144 7.13 -2.42 -8.32
C ALA A 144 7.34 -1.90 -9.75
N PHE A 145 8.37 -1.09 -9.95
CA PHE A 145 8.71 -0.59 -11.28
C PHE A 145 9.29 -1.71 -12.15
N ASN A 146 8.67 -1.94 -13.31
CA ASN A 146 9.19 -2.83 -14.33
C ASN A 146 9.94 -2.01 -15.39
N ARG A 147 11.26 -2.21 -15.50
CA ARG A 147 12.12 -1.50 -16.46
C ARG A 147 11.79 -1.80 -17.93
N GLY A 148 11.28 -3.00 -18.22
CA GLY A 148 10.93 -3.42 -19.58
C GLY A 148 9.68 -2.71 -20.10
N SER A 149 8.63 -2.64 -19.28
CA SER A 149 7.38 -1.92 -19.63
C SER A 149 7.41 -0.44 -19.25
N LYS A 150 8.40 0.00 -18.46
CA LYS A 150 8.53 1.35 -17.89
C LYS A 150 7.30 1.77 -17.07
N GLN A 151 6.70 0.82 -16.36
CA GLN A 151 5.47 1.03 -15.60
C GLN A 151 5.57 0.39 -14.22
N PHE A 152 4.78 0.91 -13.28
CA PHE A 152 4.56 0.25 -11.99
C PHE A 152 3.51 -0.85 -12.15
N GLU A 153 3.92 -2.09 -11.92
CA GLU A 153 3.06 -3.27 -12.07
C GLU A 153 2.76 -3.87 -10.70
N LEU A 154 1.52 -4.34 -10.51
CA LEU A 154 1.17 -5.11 -9.31
C LEU A 154 1.94 -6.44 -9.34
N LYS A 155 2.80 -6.65 -8.34
CA LYS A 155 3.62 -7.86 -8.22
C LYS A 155 3.08 -8.83 -7.17
N ALA A 156 2.44 -8.32 -6.12
CA ALA A 156 1.82 -9.13 -5.09
C ALA A 156 0.56 -8.47 -4.55
N LEU A 157 -0.41 -9.31 -4.19
CA LEU A 157 -1.61 -8.95 -3.45
C LEU A 157 -1.65 -9.81 -2.20
N LEU A 158 -1.65 -9.19 -1.03
CA LEU A 158 -1.59 -9.91 0.25
C LEU A 158 -2.78 -9.53 1.12
N GLU A 159 -3.36 -10.53 1.79
CA GLU A 159 -4.26 -10.35 2.92
C GLU A 159 -3.43 -10.51 4.20
N VAL A 160 -3.40 -9.48 5.03
CA VAL A 160 -2.73 -9.49 6.34
C VAL A 160 -3.81 -9.52 7.40
N THR A 161 -3.71 -10.46 8.34
CA THR A 161 -4.69 -10.67 9.40
C THR A 161 -4.02 -10.65 10.75
N ASN A 162 -4.56 -9.84 11.65
CA ASN A 162 -4.18 -9.74 13.04
C ASN A 162 -5.18 -10.49 13.92
N ASN A 163 -4.77 -10.77 15.16
CA ASN A 163 -5.66 -11.29 16.18
C ASN A 163 -6.76 -10.24 16.46
N ASP A 164 -8.00 -10.67 16.64
CA ASP A 164 -9.10 -9.77 17.01
C ASP A 164 -9.11 -9.46 18.52
N SER A 165 -8.27 -10.16 19.28
CA SER A 165 -8.21 -10.14 20.74
C SER A 165 -6.83 -9.70 21.27
N CYS A 166 -6.80 -9.25 22.53
CA CYS A 166 -5.61 -8.87 23.29
C CYS A 166 -4.71 -7.81 22.63
N ASP A 167 -3.56 -8.25 22.09
CA ASP A 167 -2.49 -7.41 21.55
C ASP A 167 -2.67 -7.07 20.06
N ARG A 168 -3.65 -7.71 19.41
CA ARG A 168 -3.88 -7.61 17.96
C ARG A 168 -2.64 -7.97 17.14
N SER A 169 -1.80 -8.87 17.64
CA SER A 169 -0.60 -9.34 16.95
C SER A 169 -0.89 -9.94 15.56
N LEU A 170 0.10 -9.86 14.67
CA LEU A 170 0.03 -10.47 13.34
C LEU A 170 -0.15 -12.00 13.43
N VAL A 171 -1.23 -12.50 12.85
CA VAL A 171 -1.58 -13.94 12.83
C VAL A 171 -1.23 -14.58 11.50
N SER A 172 -1.48 -13.89 10.39
CA SER A 172 -1.19 -14.45 9.07
C SER A 172 -0.99 -13.42 7.99
N VAL A 173 -0.14 -13.79 7.03
CA VAL A 173 0.02 -13.09 5.76
C VAL A 173 -0.24 -14.12 4.67
N VAL A 174 -1.25 -13.86 3.83
CA VAL A 174 -1.66 -14.76 2.75
C VAL A 174 -1.54 -14.04 1.42
N GLU A 175 -0.75 -14.60 0.51
CA GLU A 175 -0.68 -14.12 -0.86
C GLU A 175 -1.86 -14.66 -1.67
N LEU A 176 -2.57 -13.72 -2.30
CA LEU A 176 -3.69 -13.96 -3.20
C LEU A 176 -3.23 -13.87 -4.66
N PRO A 177 -3.90 -14.58 -5.59
CA PRO A 177 -3.63 -14.44 -7.01
C PRO A 177 -3.80 -12.98 -7.47
N VAL A 178 -2.79 -12.40 -8.11
CA VAL A 178 -2.89 -11.03 -8.65
C VAL A 178 -4.01 -10.89 -9.70
N GLN A 179 -4.37 -12.00 -10.36
CA GLN A 179 -5.48 -12.09 -11.31
C GLN A 179 -6.83 -11.79 -10.66
N THR A 180 -6.96 -11.86 -9.33
CA THR A 180 -8.16 -11.42 -8.59
C THR A 180 -8.54 -9.98 -8.93
N LEU A 181 -7.56 -9.11 -9.22
CA LEU A 181 -7.81 -7.73 -9.64
C LEU A 181 -7.78 -7.54 -11.17
N GLY A 182 -7.16 -8.47 -11.90
CA GLY A 182 -6.86 -8.40 -13.33
C GLY A 182 -5.44 -7.89 -13.61
N PRO A 183 -4.96 -7.91 -14.86
CA PRO A 183 -3.67 -7.32 -15.20
C PRO A 183 -3.72 -5.81 -14.93
N ILE A 184 -2.93 -5.36 -13.96
CA ILE A 184 -3.06 -4.00 -13.44
C ILE A 184 -1.69 -3.33 -13.31
N THR A 185 -1.59 -2.17 -13.94
CA THR A 185 -0.53 -1.20 -13.70
C THR A 185 -1.06 -0.17 -12.74
N LEU A 186 -0.20 0.51 -11.99
CA LEU A 186 -0.63 1.57 -11.08
C LEU A 186 -1.28 2.75 -11.84
N ALA A 187 -0.87 3.00 -13.08
CA ALA A 187 -1.46 4.03 -13.95
C ALA A 187 -2.92 3.72 -14.32
N SER A 188 -3.23 2.45 -14.57
CA SER A 188 -4.59 1.99 -14.91
C SER A 188 -5.39 1.49 -13.70
N PHE A 189 -4.84 1.60 -12.50
CA PHE A 189 -5.45 1.07 -11.28
C PHE A 189 -6.68 1.90 -10.88
N ASP A 190 -7.83 1.24 -10.81
CA ASP A 190 -9.07 1.79 -10.25
C ASP A 190 -9.24 1.30 -8.82
N GLY A 191 -8.94 2.16 -7.84
CA GLY A 191 -9.00 1.80 -6.43
C GLY A 191 -10.42 1.47 -5.96
N ARG A 192 -11.46 2.10 -6.54
CA ARG A 192 -12.83 1.84 -6.12
C ARG A 192 -13.28 0.46 -6.60
N GLY A 193 -13.03 0.14 -7.87
CA GLY A 193 -13.28 -1.18 -8.43
C GLY A 193 -12.45 -2.27 -7.74
N ALA A 194 -11.19 -1.98 -7.41
CA ALA A 194 -10.33 -2.92 -6.69
C ALA A 194 -10.87 -3.24 -5.28
N LEU A 195 -11.27 -2.23 -4.51
CA LEU A 195 -11.84 -2.42 -3.18
C LEU A 195 -13.04 -3.38 -3.20
N GLN A 196 -13.97 -3.18 -4.14
CA GLN A 196 -15.14 -4.05 -4.29
C GLN A 196 -14.73 -5.50 -4.57
N LYS A 197 -13.75 -5.73 -5.45
CA LYS A 197 -13.24 -7.07 -5.75
C LYS A 197 -12.57 -7.71 -4.54
N LEU A 198 -11.80 -6.95 -3.76
CA LEU A 198 -11.12 -7.44 -2.55
C LEU A 198 -12.12 -7.86 -1.47
N GLN A 199 -13.17 -7.08 -1.26
CA GLN A 199 -14.24 -7.42 -0.32
C GLN A 199 -14.95 -8.72 -0.71
N VAL A 200 -15.27 -8.89 -2.00
CA VAL A 200 -15.83 -10.15 -2.52
C VAL A 200 -14.85 -11.31 -2.35
N ALA A 201 -13.56 -11.08 -2.64
CA ALA A 201 -12.50 -12.06 -2.52
C ALA A 201 -12.32 -12.57 -1.07
N ARG A 202 -12.51 -11.69 -0.07
CA ARG A 202 -12.46 -12.07 1.35
C ARG A 202 -13.59 -13.00 1.75
N THR A 203 -14.82 -12.65 1.37
CA THR A 203 -16.03 -13.38 1.78
C THR A 203 -16.33 -14.61 0.92
N GLY A 204 -15.73 -14.68 -0.28
CA GLY A 204 -15.96 -15.73 -1.26
C GLY A 204 -14.81 -16.72 -1.41
N SER A 205 -15.05 -17.75 -2.21
CA SER A 205 -13.99 -18.64 -2.71
C SER A 205 -13.26 -17.94 -3.85
N ILE A 206 -12.01 -17.53 -3.61
CA ILE A 206 -11.14 -17.05 -4.68
C ILE A 206 -10.65 -18.26 -5.47
N GLU A 207 -10.84 -18.25 -6.80
CA GLU A 207 -10.20 -19.23 -7.68
C GLU A 207 -8.68 -18.98 -7.71
N GLY A 208 -7.89 -20.01 -7.43
CA GLY A 208 -6.43 -19.96 -7.46
C GLY A 208 -5.78 -20.42 -6.15
N VAL A 209 -4.45 -20.55 -6.19
CA VAL A 209 -3.66 -21.01 -5.03
C VAL A 209 -3.41 -19.84 -4.10
N ARG A 210 -3.92 -19.94 -2.86
CA ARG A 210 -3.53 -19.06 -1.76
C ARG A 210 -2.24 -19.59 -1.14
N LYS A 211 -1.28 -18.70 -0.89
CA LYS A 211 0.00 -19.08 -0.29
C LYS A 211 0.17 -18.36 1.04
N LYS A 212 0.15 -19.12 2.14
CA LYS A 212 0.48 -18.57 3.47
C LYS A 212 1.98 -18.30 3.54
N LEU A 213 2.34 -17.07 3.85
CA LEU A 213 3.72 -16.64 3.97
C LEU A 213 4.17 -16.71 5.42
N MET A 214 5.43 -17.08 5.60
CA MET A 214 6.06 -17.17 6.91
C MET A 214 6.79 -15.87 7.20
N THR A 215 6.62 -15.33 8.40
CA THR A 215 7.41 -14.19 8.88
C THR A 215 8.88 -14.56 8.97
N VAL A 216 9.76 -13.57 8.91
CA VAL A 216 11.20 -13.80 9.05
C VAL A 216 11.52 -14.42 10.41
N ASP A 217 10.91 -13.90 11.49
CA ASP A 217 11.15 -14.36 12.86
C ASP A 217 10.73 -15.82 13.05
N SER A 218 9.55 -16.23 12.55
CA SER A 218 9.13 -17.62 12.60
C SER A 218 10.07 -18.54 11.81
N ALA A 219 10.54 -18.10 10.64
CA ALA A 219 11.49 -18.87 9.86
C ALA A 219 12.84 -19.03 10.59
N ASP A 220 13.31 -17.98 11.24
CA ASP A 220 14.57 -17.99 11.96
C ASP A 220 14.50 -18.86 13.24
N LEU A 221 13.36 -18.84 13.95
CA LEU A 221 13.06 -19.78 15.05
C LEU A 221 13.12 -21.24 14.57
N LEU A 222 12.46 -21.55 13.44
CA LEU A 222 12.48 -22.91 12.89
C LEU A 222 13.89 -23.35 12.45
N ASN A 223 14.68 -22.43 11.89
CA ASN A 223 16.07 -22.71 11.52
C ASN A 223 16.94 -22.99 12.77
N MET A 224 16.77 -22.22 13.84
CA MET A 224 17.46 -22.44 15.11
C MET A 224 17.09 -23.80 15.72
N ALA A 225 15.80 -24.13 15.74
CA ALA A 225 15.32 -25.42 16.23
C ALA A 225 15.90 -26.59 15.40
N LEU A 226 15.88 -26.48 14.06
CA LEU A 226 16.46 -27.49 13.18
C LEU A 226 17.97 -27.67 13.41
N ALA A 227 18.69 -26.57 13.65
CA ALA A 227 20.12 -26.61 13.95
C ALA A 227 20.41 -27.29 15.30
N ALA A 228 19.61 -27.03 16.34
CA ALA A 228 19.72 -27.68 17.64
C ALA A 228 19.43 -29.19 17.54
N TYR A 229 18.37 -29.57 16.83
CA TYR A 229 18.02 -30.97 16.57
C TYR A 229 19.16 -31.73 15.89
N ARG A 230 19.76 -31.15 14.84
CA ARG A 230 20.89 -31.76 14.12
C ARG A 230 22.14 -31.96 14.97
N LYS A 231 22.31 -31.16 16.04
CA LYS A 231 23.43 -31.27 17.00
C LYS A 231 23.13 -32.23 18.16
N GLY A 232 21.89 -32.74 18.27
CA GLY A 232 21.44 -33.53 19.42
C GLY A 232 21.21 -32.71 20.69
N ASP A 233 21.09 -31.38 20.59
CA ASP A 233 20.80 -30.49 21.71
C ASP A 233 19.30 -30.39 21.97
N ASP A 234 18.78 -31.34 22.75
CA ASP A 234 17.36 -31.48 23.05
C ASP A 234 16.79 -30.30 23.85
N SER A 235 17.60 -29.67 24.71
CA SER A 235 17.16 -28.52 25.53
C SER A 235 16.89 -27.31 24.63
N SER A 236 17.85 -26.94 23.79
CA SER A 236 17.70 -25.78 22.89
C SER A 236 16.63 -26.02 21.83
N PHE A 237 16.48 -27.27 21.36
CA PHE A 237 15.41 -27.64 20.43
C PHE A 237 14.02 -27.39 21.05
N LYS A 238 13.78 -27.92 22.25
CA LYS A 238 12.49 -27.78 22.95
C LYS A 238 12.15 -26.33 23.25
N ASP A 239 13.13 -25.57 23.74
CA ASP A 239 12.97 -24.15 24.06
C ASP A 239 12.57 -23.35 22.82
N THR A 240 13.36 -23.45 21.75
CA THR A 240 13.09 -22.72 20.48
C THR A 240 11.75 -23.14 19.86
N MET A 241 11.43 -24.44 19.89
CA MET A 241 10.17 -24.96 19.36
C MET A 241 8.96 -24.51 20.18
N SER A 242 9.11 -24.30 21.50
CA SER A 242 8.04 -23.76 22.33
C SER A 242 7.59 -22.38 21.83
N TYR A 243 8.53 -21.48 21.52
CA TYR A 243 8.24 -20.17 20.93
C TYR A 243 7.58 -20.26 19.55
N ALA A 244 8.02 -21.21 18.71
CA ALA A 244 7.42 -21.41 17.38
C ALA A 244 5.98 -21.97 17.44
N LEU A 245 5.67 -22.77 18.47
CA LEU A 245 4.37 -23.42 18.66
C LEU A 245 3.38 -22.59 19.49
N MET A 246 3.83 -21.56 20.21
CA MET A 246 2.98 -20.64 20.97
C MET A 246 2.14 -19.69 20.10
N GLY A 247 1.97 -19.99 18.81
CA GLY A 247 1.02 -19.31 17.94
C GLY A 247 -0.44 -19.66 18.28
N GLY A 248 -1.04 -18.91 19.20
CA GLY A 248 -2.48 -18.65 19.27
C GLY A 248 -3.36 -19.82 19.73
N GLY A 249 -3.34 -20.13 21.03
CA GLY A 249 -4.47 -20.80 21.67
C GLY A 249 -5.65 -19.83 21.73
N SER A 250 -6.81 -20.24 21.19
CA SER A 250 -8.04 -19.45 21.12
C SER A 250 -8.71 -19.19 22.48
N HIS A 251 -7.98 -19.25 23.60
CA HIS A 251 -8.57 -19.28 24.94
C HIS A 251 -7.75 -18.68 26.07
N ASP A 252 -6.77 -17.81 25.80
CA ASP A 252 -6.12 -17.07 26.89
C ASP A 252 -6.79 -15.70 27.05
N THR A 253 -7.64 -15.61 28.07
CA THR A 253 -8.13 -14.36 28.65
C THR A 253 -6.98 -13.37 28.81
N CYS A 254 -7.06 -12.23 28.12
CA CYS A 254 -6.06 -11.18 28.23
C CYS A 254 -5.93 -10.76 29.71
N PRO A 255 -4.76 -10.89 30.34
CA PRO A 255 -4.57 -10.39 31.69
C PRO A 255 -4.74 -8.87 31.70
N PRO A 256 -5.37 -8.28 32.73
CA PRO A 256 -5.38 -6.83 32.88
C PRO A 256 -3.94 -6.33 33.10
N GLY A 257 -3.56 -5.29 32.35
CA GLY A 257 -2.27 -4.60 32.48
C GLY A 257 -2.16 -3.75 33.74
#